data_AF-A0A2J0LRW8-F1
#
_entry.id   AF-A0A2J0LRW8-F1
#
_cell.length_a   1.000
_cell.length_b   1.000
_cell.length_c   1.000
_cell.angle_alpha   90.00
_cell.angle_beta   90.00
_cell.angle_gamma   90.00
#
_symmetry.space_group_name_H-M   'P 1'
#
loop_
_entity.id
_entity.type
_entity.pdbx_description
1 polymer ?
#
loop_
_entity_poly.entity_id
_entity_poly.type
_entity_poly.pdbx_seq_one_letter_code
_entity_poly.pdbx_strand_id
1 'polypeptide(L)'
;MTTALVTLTKNFAARFGIESNQNELVETLKATAFKGGNVTDAQMTALMLVAQQYSLNPWTREIYAFPDKGGIVPVVGVDGWSRIMNDHPQFDGMDFKFEEDSCTCTIYRKDRSHPTSATEYLGECRRDNSPAWKSHPRRMLRHKAMIQAARLAFGFGGIFDQDEAERIIEVKGDVIEGTTKVVPEKPERKTITLADLKRYTTDKVDADGVVIKLSAKSLIEKQEESAKNLIDFLAAKYILPEAVIKEIQSWERGDLQ
;
A
#
# COMPACT_ATOMS: atom_id res chain seq x y z
N MET A 1 5.44 -17.96 -24.13
CA MET A 1 4.13 -17.30 -24.26
C MET A 1 3.08 -18.28 -24.75
N THR A 2 1.97 -18.40 -24.02
CA THR A 2 0.81 -19.18 -24.43
C THR A 2 -0.01 -18.42 -25.49
N THR A 3 -0.68 -19.13 -26.40
CA THR A 3 -1.50 -18.52 -27.48
C THR A 3 -2.60 -17.60 -26.93
N ALA A 4 -3.18 -17.95 -25.77
CA ALA A 4 -4.21 -17.13 -25.12
C ALA A 4 -3.69 -15.77 -24.63
N LEU A 5 -2.48 -15.73 -24.07
CA LEU A 5 -1.86 -14.49 -23.60
C LEU A 5 -1.61 -13.55 -24.78
N VAL A 6 -1.08 -14.09 -25.90
CA VAL A 6 -0.83 -13.32 -27.12
C VAL A 6 -2.12 -12.69 -27.66
N THR A 7 -3.21 -13.46 -27.75
CA THR A 7 -4.50 -12.93 -28.23
C THR A 7 -5.09 -11.87 -27.29
N LEU A 8 -5.06 -12.09 -25.97
CA LEU A 8 -5.58 -11.13 -24.99
C LEU A 8 -4.77 -9.84 -25.00
N THR A 9 -3.43 -9.95 -25.01
CA THR A 9 -2.55 -8.79 -25.13
C THR A 9 -2.77 -8.06 -26.45
N LYS A 10 -2.99 -8.74 -27.57
CA LYS A 10 -3.29 -8.11 -28.86
C LYS A 10 -4.62 -7.35 -28.85
N ASN A 11 -5.68 -7.93 -28.30
CA ASN A 11 -6.99 -7.26 -28.19
C ASN A 11 -6.92 -6.05 -27.28
N PHE A 12 -6.16 -6.16 -26.18
CA PHE A 12 -5.93 -5.04 -25.27
C PHE A 12 -5.09 -3.95 -25.91
N ALA A 13 -3.97 -4.30 -26.55
CA ALA A 13 -3.10 -3.38 -27.27
C ALA A 13 -3.85 -2.65 -28.40
N ALA A 14 -4.70 -3.36 -29.15
CA ALA A 14 -5.55 -2.78 -30.19
C ALA A 14 -6.56 -1.77 -29.63
N ARG A 15 -7.17 -2.06 -28.46
CA ARG A 15 -8.07 -1.11 -27.77
C ARG A 15 -7.37 0.20 -27.40
N PHE A 16 -6.04 0.19 -27.20
CA PHE A 16 -5.24 1.34 -26.78
C PHE A 16 -4.26 1.84 -27.85
N GLY A 17 -4.32 1.33 -29.08
CA GLY A 17 -3.48 1.79 -30.20
C GLY A 17 -1.99 1.49 -30.07
N ILE A 18 -1.60 0.45 -29.33
CA ILE A 18 -0.19 0.09 -29.09
C ILE A 18 0.25 -0.95 -30.14
N GLU A 19 1.05 -0.56 -31.13
CA GLU A 19 1.53 -1.45 -32.22
C GLU A 19 2.87 -2.17 -31.93
N SER A 20 3.50 -1.94 -30.76
CA SER A 20 4.90 -2.33 -30.52
C SER A 20 5.09 -3.68 -29.80
N ASN A 21 6.10 -4.44 -30.26
CA ASN A 21 6.75 -5.63 -29.68
C ASN A 21 6.03 -6.29 -28.47
N GLN A 22 5.21 -7.30 -28.76
CA GLN A 22 4.31 -7.96 -27.80
C GLN A 22 5.01 -8.48 -26.54
N ASN A 23 6.28 -8.92 -26.64
CA ASN A 23 7.06 -9.39 -25.49
C ASN A 23 7.33 -8.25 -24.48
N GLU A 24 7.79 -7.11 -24.99
CA GLU A 24 8.15 -5.95 -24.16
C GLU A 24 6.90 -5.34 -23.51
N LEU A 25 5.78 -5.34 -24.22
CA LEU A 25 4.49 -4.92 -23.69
C LEU A 25 4.03 -5.82 -22.54
N VAL A 26 4.15 -7.15 -22.68
CA VAL A 26 3.79 -8.10 -21.63
C VAL A 26 4.67 -7.90 -20.40
N GLU A 27 5.98 -7.72 -20.57
CA GLU A 27 6.90 -7.50 -19.44
C GLU A 27 6.63 -6.16 -18.73
N THR A 28 6.37 -5.09 -19.49
CA THR A 28 6.00 -3.78 -18.93
C THR A 28 4.68 -3.87 -18.17
N LEU A 29 3.71 -4.61 -18.71
CA LEU A 29 2.42 -4.78 -18.07
C LEU A 29 2.52 -5.64 -16.80
N LYS A 30 3.31 -6.71 -16.82
CA LYS A 30 3.63 -7.50 -15.61
C LYS A 30 4.24 -6.59 -14.53
N ALA A 31 5.21 -5.75 -14.89
CA ALA A 31 5.85 -4.82 -13.95
C ALA A 31 4.88 -3.74 -13.43
N THR A 32 3.87 -3.36 -14.22
CA THR A 32 2.90 -2.32 -13.84
C THR A 32 1.78 -2.89 -12.97
N ALA A 33 1.27 -4.07 -13.32
CA ALA A 33 0.05 -4.65 -12.79
C ALA A 33 0.28 -5.67 -11.65
N PHE A 34 1.53 -5.98 -11.31
CA PHE A 34 1.87 -6.83 -10.18
C PHE A 34 2.82 -6.12 -9.21
N LYS A 35 2.57 -6.25 -7.91
CA LYS A 35 3.47 -5.76 -6.86
C LYS A 35 4.38 -6.89 -6.37
N GLY A 36 5.59 -6.97 -6.92
CA GLY A 36 6.64 -7.91 -6.51
C GLY A 36 6.45 -9.35 -7.00
N GLY A 37 7.57 -10.07 -7.20
CA GLY A 37 7.60 -11.49 -7.58
C GLY A 37 7.85 -11.77 -9.07
N ASN A 38 8.32 -12.99 -9.38
CA ASN A 38 8.37 -13.51 -10.76
C ASN A 38 6.96 -13.90 -11.19
N VAL A 39 6.33 -13.07 -12.02
CA VAL A 39 4.97 -13.31 -12.52
C VAL A 39 5.01 -14.25 -13.72
N THR A 40 4.30 -15.36 -13.61
CA THR A 40 4.17 -16.33 -14.71
C THR A 40 3.20 -15.81 -15.78
N ASP A 41 3.38 -16.27 -17.03
CA ASP A 41 2.43 -15.99 -18.13
C ASP A 41 1.00 -16.42 -17.78
N ALA A 42 0.84 -17.49 -16.99
CA ALA A 42 -0.47 -17.97 -16.53
C ALA A 42 -1.14 -16.99 -15.55
N GLN A 43 -0.38 -16.44 -14.59
CA GLN A 43 -0.89 -15.43 -13.66
C GLN A 43 -1.25 -14.13 -14.38
N MET A 44 -0.42 -13.71 -15.35
CA MET A 44 -0.71 -12.56 -16.18
C MET A 44 -1.99 -12.77 -17.01
N THR A 45 -2.16 -13.96 -17.60
CA THR A 45 -3.37 -14.34 -18.32
C THR A 45 -4.60 -14.27 -17.41
N ALA A 46 -4.50 -14.82 -16.19
CA ALA A 46 -5.59 -14.77 -15.22
C ALA A 46 -6.02 -13.32 -14.89
N LEU A 47 -5.06 -12.41 -14.71
CA LEU A 47 -5.36 -11.01 -14.44
C LEU A 47 -6.08 -10.34 -15.63
N MET A 48 -5.62 -10.62 -16.85
CA MET A 48 -6.24 -10.08 -18.07
C MET A 48 -7.68 -10.56 -18.25
N LEU A 49 -7.98 -11.82 -17.88
CA LEU A 49 -9.35 -12.35 -17.92
C LEU A 49 -10.27 -11.60 -16.95
N VAL A 50 -9.82 -11.33 -15.73
CA VAL A 50 -10.59 -10.54 -14.74
C VAL A 50 -10.74 -9.10 -15.22
N ALA A 51 -9.68 -8.50 -15.76
CA ALA A 51 -9.70 -7.15 -16.32
C ALA A 51 -10.71 -7.06 -17.47
N GLN A 52 -10.75 -8.04 -18.36
CA GLN A 52 -11.71 -8.10 -19.46
C GLN A 52 -13.15 -8.27 -18.95
N GLN A 53 -13.39 -9.19 -18.00
CA GLN A 53 -14.72 -9.45 -17.43
C GLN A 53 -15.37 -8.18 -16.88
N TYR A 54 -14.59 -7.35 -16.19
CA TYR A 54 -15.05 -6.10 -15.58
C TYR A 54 -14.72 -4.86 -16.41
N SER A 55 -14.17 -5.03 -17.62
CA SER A 55 -13.70 -3.96 -18.50
C SER A 55 -12.67 -2.99 -17.87
N LEU A 56 -11.91 -3.44 -16.87
CA LEU A 56 -10.95 -2.66 -16.08
C LEU A 56 -9.61 -2.48 -16.80
N ASN A 57 -8.96 -1.33 -16.55
CA ASN A 57 -7.68 -1.01 -17.14
C ASN A 57 -6.50 -1.23 -16.16
N PRO A 58 -5.61 -2.21 -16.43
CA PRO A 58 -4.44 -2.46 -15.60
C PRO A 58 -3.35 -1.39 -15.74
N TRP A 59 -3.31 -0.61 -16.82
CA TRP A 59 -2.33 0.47 -17.02
C TRP A 59 -2.58 1.67 -16.11
N THR A 60 -3.85 2.00 -15.88
CA THR A 60 -4.27 3.09 -14.98
C THR A 60 -4.39 2.64 -13.53
N ARG A 61 -4.01 1.39 -13.23
CA ARG A 61 -4.15 0.74 -11.92
C ARG A 61 -5.59 0.69 -11.40
N GLU A 62 -6.58 0.68 -12.29
CA GLU A 62 -7.95 0.32 -11.91
C GLU A 62 -8.00 -1.12 -11.40
N ILE A 63 -7.16 -2.00 -11.96
CA ILE A 63 -6.95 -3.36 -11.50
C ILE A 63 -5.46 -3.72 -11.50
N TYR A 64 -5.03 -4.44 -10.48
CA TYR A 64 -3.71 -5.05 -10.38
C TYR A 64 -3.86 -6.37 -9.62
N ALA A 65 -2.78 -7.11 -9.39
CA ALA A 65 -2.84 -8.32 -8.61
C ALA A 65 -1.63 -8.52 -7.72
N PHE A 66 -1.87 -9.25 -6.63
CA PHE A 66 -0.81 -9.92 -5.91
C PHE A 66 -0.65 -11.35 -6.42
N PRO A 67 0.58 -11.83 -6.62
CA PRO A 67 0.80 -13.23 -6.96
C PRO A 67 0.47 -14.14 -5.78
N ASP A 68 -0.15 -15.29 -6.07
CA ASP A 68 -0.44 -16.37 -5.11
C ASP A 68 0.08 -17.72 -5.66
N LYS A 69 0.20 -18.76 -4.81
CA LYS A 69 0.73 -20.08 -5.17
C LYS A 69 -0.05 -20.71 -6.33
N GLY A 70 0.43 -20.50 -7.56
CA GLY A 70 -0.22 -20.94 -8.79
C GLY A 70 -1.41 -20.09 -9.25
N GLY A 71 -1.71 -18.98 -8.56
CA GLY A 71 -2.87 -18.12 -8.84
C GLY A 71 -2.57 -16.64 -8.61
N ILE A 72 -3.64 -15.83 -8.53
CA ILE A 72 -3.56 -14.39 -8.25
C ILE A 72 -4.66 -13.97 -7.28
N VAL A 73 -4.43 -12.87 -6.56
CA VAL A 73 -5.46 -12.13 -5.83
C VAL A 73 -5.69 -10.80 -6.57
N PRO A 74 -6.75 -10.67 -7.39
CA PRO A 74 -7.03 -9.45 -8.13
C PRO A 74 -7.49 -8.33 -7.20
N VAL A 75 -6.83 -7.18 -7.29
CA VAL A 75 -7.10 -5.99 -6.50
C VAL A 75 -7.65 -4.90 -7.42
N VAL A 76 -8.79 -4.33 -7.03
CA VAL A 76 -9.44 -3.24 -7.73
C VAL A 76 -9.32 -1.97 -6.88
N GLY A 77 -8.77 -0.92 -7.50
CA GLY A 77 -8.65 0.39 -6.87
C GLY A 77 -10.02 1.07 -6.73
N VAL A 78 -10.09 2.12 -5.91
CA VAL A 78 -11.34 2.88 -5.71
C VAL A 78 -11.92 3.39 -7.04
N ASP A 79 -11.07 3.86 -7.95
CA ASP A 79 -11.49 4.33 -9.27
C ASP A 79 -12.02 3.18 -10.14
N GLY A 80 -11.43 1.98 -10.04
CA GLY A 80 -11.92 0.79 -10.70
C GLY A 80 -13.30 0.37 -10.20
N TRP A 81 -13.52 0.40 -8.88
CA TRP A 81 -14.84 0.18 -8.27
C TRP A 81 -15.86 1.22 -8.73
N SER A 82 -15.47 2.49 -8.77
CA SER A 82 -16.34 3.56 -9.26
C SER A 82 -16.70 3.34 -10.73
N ARG A 83 -15.74 2.96 -11.59
CA ARG A 83 -15.98 2.72 -13.01
C ARG A 83 -16.96 1.57 -13.24
N ILE A 84 -16.74 0.40 -12.61
CA ILE A 84 -17.63 -0.77 -12.81
C ILE A 84 -19.05 -0.51 -12.32
N MET A 85 -19.22 0.31 -11.29
CA MET A 85 -20.55 0.71 -10.82
C MET A 85 -21.22 1.67 -11.80
N ASN A 86 -20.51 2.73 -12.22
CA ASN A 86 -21.07 3.72 -13.14
C ASN A 86 -21.39 3.13 -14.52
N ASP A 87 -20.61 2.16 -14.98
CA ASP A 87 -20.86 1.46 -16.24
C ASP A 87 -22.02 0.44 -16.14
N HIS A 88 -22.47 0.09 -14.93
CA HIS A 88 -23.54 -0.89 -14.74
C HIS A 88 -24.90 -0.29 -15.15
N PRO A 89 -25.64 -0.89 -16.11
CA PRO A 89 -26.86 -0.29 -16.66
C PRO A 89 -27.95 0.03 -15.62
N GLN A 90 -28.02 -0.80 -14.58
CA GLN A 90 -29.00 -0.67 -13.50
C GLN A 90 -28.57 0.26 -12.36
N PHE A 91 -27.36 0.83 -12.36
CA PHE A 91 -26.96 1.77 -11.32
C PHE A 91 -27.78 3.06 -11.42
N ASP A 92 -28.32 3.51 -10.28
CA ASP A 92 -29.19 4.67 -10.16
C ASP A 92 -28.73 5.62 -9.04
N GLY A 93 -27.42 5.67 -8.79
CA GLY A 93 -26.84 6.50 -7.75
C GLY A 93 -26.67 5.78 -6.41
N MET A 94 -26.06 6.50 -5.47
CA MET A 94 -25.78 6.03 -4.12
C MET A 94 -25.69 7.19 -3.13
N ASP A 95 -26.01 6.92 -1.87
CA ASP A 95 -25.87 7.84 -0.75
C ASP A 95 -24.87 7.31 0.29
N PHE A 96 -24.31 8.24 1.06
CA PHE A 96 -23.48 7.92 2.22
C PHE A 96 -24.03 8.58 3.48
N LYS A 97 -24.24 7.79 4.52
CA LYS A 97 -24.55 8.27 5.87
C LYS A 97 -23.34 8.01 6.76
N PHE A 98 -22.80 9.06 7.34
CA PHE A 98 -21.73 8.97 8.34
C PHE A 98 -22.31 9.09 9.73
N GLU A 99 -21.83 8.24 10.63
CA GLU A 99 -22.01 8.40 12.07
C GLU A 99 -20.62 8.59 12.70
N GLU A 100 -20.51 8.47 14.02
CA GLU A 100 -19.26 8.69 14.75
C GLU A 100 -18.16 7.73 14.27
N ASP A 101 -18.42 6.42 14.36
CA ASP A 101 -17.47 5.36 13.99
C ASP A 101 -17.97 4.43 12.88
N SER A 102 -19.00 4.84 12.13
CA SER A 102 -19.56 4.03 11.05
C SER A 102 -19.82 4.83 9.77
N CYS A 103 -19.85 4.12 8.65
CA CYS A 103 -20.31 4.65 7.37
C CYS A 103 -21.25 3.64 6.73
N THR A 104 -22.45 4.09 6.36
CA THR A 104 -23.40 3.30 5.58
C THR A 104 -23.43 3.82 4.15
N CYS A 105 -23.21 2.93 3.18
CA CYS A 105 -23.46 3.20 1.77
C CYS A 105 -24.78 2.57 1.36
N THR A 106 -25.64 3.34 0.69
CA THR A 106 -26.93 2.89 0.16
C THR A 106 -26.90 3.04 -1.36
N ILE A 107 -27.03 1.96 -2.10
CA ILE A 107 -27.04 1.94 -3.57
C ILE A 107 -28.47 1.74 -4.07
N TYR A 108 -28.86 2.57 -5.03
CA TYR A 108 -30.14 2.46 -5.73
C TYR A 108 -29.94 1.80 -7.08
N ARG A 109 -30.91 0.96 -7.44
CA ARG A 109 -30.96 0.28 -8.73
C ARG A 109 -32.29 0.54 -9.41
N LYS A 110 -32.26 0.78 -10.72
CA LYS A 110 -33.46 1.06 -11.52
C LYS A 110 -34.45 -0.10 -11.54
N ASP A 111 -33.95 -1.33 -11.36
CA ASP A 111 -34.73 -2.57 -11.41
C ASP A 111 -35.19 -3.08 -10.03
N ARG A 112 -35.03 -2.29 -8.96
CA ARG A 112 -35.43 -2.69 -7.59
C ARG A 112 -36.21 -1.57 -6.90
N SER A 113 -37.22 -1.94 -6.12
CA SER A 113 -37.98 -0.99 -5.28
C SER A 113 -37.27 -0.66 -3.96
N HIS A 114 -36.39 -1.54 -3.49
CA HIS A 114 -35.64 -1.36 -2.25
C HIS A 114 -34.14 -1.24 -2.55
N PRO A 115 -33.46 -0.26 -1.93
CA PRO A 115 -32.03 -0.11 -2.11
C PRO A 115 -31.26 -1.23 -1.41
N THR A 116 -30.00 -1.40 -1.80
CA THR A 116 -29.06 -2.27 -1.09
C THR A 116 -28.11 -1.42 -0.27
N SER A 117 -27.98 -1.72 1.01
CA SER A 117 -27.12 -0.96 1.92
C SER A 117 -26.08 -1.85 2.60
N ALA A 118 -24.89 -1.30 2.84
CA ALA A 118 -23.86 -1.92 3.68
C ALA A 118 -23.31 -0.88 4.66
N THR A 119 -23.17 -1.28 5.93
CA THR A 119 -22.60 -0.47 7.00
C THR A 119 -21.27 -1.06 7.42
N GLU A 120 -20.23 -0.22 7.42
CA GLU A 120 -18.89 -0.59 7.87
C GLU A 120 -18.50 0.20 9.12
N TYR A 121 -17.77 -0.43 10.02
CA TYR A 121 -17.35 0.15 11.29
C TYR A 121 -15.85 0.42 11.31
N LEU A 122 -15.45 1.60 11.77
CA LEU A 122 -14.07 2.04 11.79
C LEU A 122 -13.17 1.08 12.58
N GLY A 123 -13.65 0.58 13.72
CA GLY A 123 -12.91 -0.37 14.56
C GLY A 123 -12.59 -1.71 13.87
N GLU A 124 -13.38 -2.12 12.87
CA GLU A 124 -13.19 -3.39 12.16
C GLU A 124 -12.37 -3.21 10.87
N CYS A 125 -12.53 -2.08 10.19
CA CYS A 125 -11.85 -1.83 8.92
C CYS A 125 -10.45 -1.23 9.07
N ARG A 126 -10.24 -0.43 10.12
CA ARG A 126 -9.02 0.39 10.26
C ARG A 126 -7.78 -0.48 10.38
N ARG A 127 -6.72 -0.05 9.69
CA ARG A 127 -5.40 -0.68 9.79
C ARG A 127 -4.36 0.30 10.32
N ASP A 128 -3.83 0.02 11.51
CA ASP A 128 -2.89 0.93 12.18
C ASP A 128 -1.51 1.00 11.52
N ASN A 129 -1.16 0.04 10.67
CA ASN A 129 0.07 0.06 9.88
C ASN A 129 -0.06 0.82 8.56
N SER A 130 -1.24 1.32 8.18
CA SER A 130 -1.48 1.99 6.91
C SER A 130 -1.45 3.53 7.02
N PRO A 131 -0.55 4.23 6.28
CA PRO A 131 -0.52 5.70 6.25
C PRO A 131 -1.83 6.33 5.73
N ALA A 132 -2.54 5.64 4.85
CA ALA A 132 -3.82 6.12 4.32
C ALA A 132 -4.91 6.14 5.41
N TRP A 133 -4.99 5.07 6.21
CA TRP A 133 -5.90 5.01 7.36
C TRP A 133 -5.54 6.01 8.46
N LYS A 134 -4.24 6.31 8.67
CA LYS A 134 -3.80 7.34 9.63
C LYS A 134 -4.18 8.75 9.20
N SER A 135 -4.04 9.07 7.91
CA SER A 135 -4.26 10.42 7.40
C SER A 135 -5.73 10.71 7.05
N HIS A 136 -6.48 9.72 6.55
CA HIS A 136 -7.84 9.91 6.04
C HIS A 136 -8.80 8.77 6.43
N PRO A 137 -8.98 8.47 7.74
CA PRO A 137 -9.74 7.30 8.20
C PRO A 137 -11.20 7.28 7.73
N ARG A 138 -11.91 8.41 7.80
CA ARG A 138 -13.32 8.49 7.36
C ARG A 138 -13.46 8.31 5.84
N ARG A 139 -12.48 8.78 5.06
CA ARG A 139 -12.47 8.61 3.60
C ARG A 139 -12.28 7.14 3.23
N MET A 140 -11.34 6.48 3.90
CA MET A 140 -11.09 5.04 3.74
C MET A 140 -12.34 4.23 4.12
N LEU A 141 -12.96 4.54 5.26
CA LEU A 141 -14.19 3.86 5.70
C LEU A 141 -15.32 3.99 4.68
N ARG A 142 -15.51 5.19 4.09
CA ARG A 142 -16.48 5.40 3.00
C ARG A 142 -16.22 4.47 1.81
N HIS A 143 -14.96 4.28 1.44
CA HIS A 143 -14.60 3.38 0.34
C HIS A 143 -14.95 1.92 0.67
N LYS A 144 -14.73 1.48 1.92
CA LYS A 144 -15.12 0.13 2.35
C LYS A 144 -16.62 -0.08 2.25
N ALA A 145 -17.41 0.87 2.76
CA ALA A 145 -18.87 0.78 2.70
C ALA A 145 -19.39 0.76 1.25
N MET A 146 -18.83 1.61 0.38
CA MET A 146 -19.13 1.63 -1.06
C MET A 146 -18.87 0.27 -1.71
N ILE A 147 -17.71 -0.34 -1.43
CA ILE A 147 -17.29 -1.60 -2.04
C ILE A 147 -18.21 -2.74 -1.60
N GLN A 148 -18.50 -2.87 -0.29
CA GLN A 148 -19.40 -3.92 0.20
C GLN A 148 -20.83 -3.75 -0.33
N ALA A 149 -21.35 -2.52 -0.34
CA ALA A 149 -22.66 -2.25 -0.93
C ALA A 149 -22.68 -2.61 -2.42
N ALA A 150 -21.62 -2.28 -3.19
CA ALA A 150 -21.53 -2.58 -4.62
C ALA A 150 -21.49 -4.09 -4.90
N ARG A 151 -20.77 -4.87 -4.08
CA ARG A 151 -20.76 -6.34 -4.17
C ARG A 151 -22.14 -6.93 -4.01
N LEU A 152 -22.89 -6.50 -2.99
CA LEU A 152 -24.24 -6.97 -2.71
C LEU A 152 -25.23 -6.48 -3.77
N ALA A 153 -25.08 -5.23 -4.21
CA ALA A 153 -25.95 -4.61 -5.18
C ALA A 153 -25.81 -5.29 -6.54
N PHE A 154 -24.59 -5.53 -7.04
CA PHE A 154 -24.33 -5.97 -8.43
C PHE A 154 -23.79 -7.39 -8.58
N GLY A 155 -23.46 -8.08 -7.49
CA GLY A 155 -22.90 -9.43 -7.54
C GLY A 155 -21.43 -9.48 -7.99
N PHE A 156 -20.68 -8.41 -7.80
CA PHE A 156 -19.25 -8.36 -8.15
C PHE A 156 -18.44 -9.35 -7.28
N GLY A 157 -17.79 -10.32 -7.93
CA GLY A 157 -17.04 -11.41 -7.28
C GLY A 157 -15.63 -11.60 -7.86
N GLY A 158 -14.75 -12.23 -7.09
CA GLY A 158 -13.38 -12.55 -7.54
C GLY A 158 -12.43 -11.35 -7.66
N ILE A 159 -12.84 -10.17 -7.20
CA ILE A 159 -12.03 -8.95 -7.08
C ILE A 159 -12.04 -8.47 -5.63
N PHE A 160 -10.97 -7.84 -5.17
CA PHE A 160 -10.78 -7.43 -3.78
C PHE A 160 -10.34 -5.96 -3.69
N ASP A 161 -10.63 -5.29 -2.58
CA ASP A 161 -9.92 -4.05 -2.26
C ASP A 161 -8.53 -4.35 -1.67
N GLN A 162 -7.68 -3.32 -1.57
CA GLN A 162 -6.30 -3.48 -1.13
C GLN A 162 -6.18 -4.13 0.25
N ASP A 163 -7.01 -3.72 1.22
CA ASP A 163 -6.92 -4.24 2.59
C ASP A 163 -7.45 -5.69 2.66
N GLU A 164 -8.47 -6.03 1.89
CA GLU A 164 -8.95 -7.42 1.75
C GLU A 164 -7.86 -8.32 1.14
N ALA A 165 -7.23 -7.86 0.07
CA ALA A 165 -6.21 -8.61 -0.63
C ALA A 165 -4.96 -8.84 0.24
N GLU A 166 -4.53 -7.82 1.00
CA GLU A 166 -3.45 -7.96 1.98
C GLU A 166 -3.81 -8.97 3.08
N ARG A 167 -5.04 -8.95 3.61
CA ARG A 167 -5.49 -9.95 4.60
C ARG A 167 -5.51 -11.38 4.04
N ILE A 168 -5.95 -11.57 2.80
CA ILE A 168 -5.93 -12.88 2.14
C ILE A 168 -4.50 -13.43 2.08
N ILE A 169 -3.52 -12.58 1.79
CA ILE A 169 -2.11 -12.97 1.69
C ILE A 169 -1.52 -13.24 3.07
N GLU A 170 -1.83 -12.40 4.07
CA GLU A 170 -1.40 -12.60 5.45
C GLU A 170 -1.88 -13.95 5.99
N VAL A 171 -3.18 -14.24 5.87
CA VAL A 171 -3.78 -15.51 6.31
C VAL A 171 -3.18 -16.70 5.56
N LYS A 172 -3.07 -16.63 4.23
CA LYS A 172 -2.45 -17.72 3.45
C LYS A 172 -0.97 -17.92 3.77
N GLY A 173 -0.28 -16.85 4.17
CA GLY A 173 1.10 -16.90 4.65
C GLY A 173 1.23 -17.62 5.99
N ASP A 174 0.26 -17.49 6.89
CA ASP A 174 0.28 -18.10 8.24
C ASP A 174 -0.18 -19.57 8.32
N VAL A 175 -0.89 -20.10 7.30
CA VAL A 175 -1.49 -21.46 7.34
C VAL A 175 -0.51 -22.61 7.04
N ILE A 176 0.81 -22.38 7.01
CA ILE A 176 1.80 -23.46 6.82
C ILE A 176 2.88 -23.37 7.89
N GLU A 177 2.72 -24.16 8.95
CA GLU A 177 3.86 -24.70 9.69
C GLU A 177 4.74 -25.47 8.71
N GLY A 178 6.02 -25.10 8.65
CA GLY A 178 7.05 -25.94 8.02
C GLY A 178 7.69 -25.44 6.73
N THR A 179 7.71 -24.14 6.44
CA THR A 179 8.82 -23.54 5.68
C THR A 179 9.02 -22.11 6.14
N THR A 180 10.22 -21.83 6.65
CA THR A 180 10.71 -20.53 7.08
C THR A 180 10.30 -19.43 6.09
N LYS A 181 9.45 -18.52 6.56
CA LYS A 181 9.05 -17.32 5.82
C LYS A 181 10.29 -16.47 5.56
N VAL A 182 10.69 -16.34 4.29
CA VAL A 182 11.42 -15.16 3.85
C VAL A 182 10.37 -14.09 3.57
N VAL A 183 10.13 -13.26 4.59
CA VAL A 183 9.43 -11.97 4.47
C VAL A 183 10.17 -11.14 3.41
N PRO A 184 9.51 -10.42 2.48
CA PRO A 184 10.22 -9.41 1.71
C PRO A 184 10.73 -8.37 2.69
N GLU A 185 12.03 -8.39 2.89
CA GLU A 185 12.75 -7.55 3.81
C GLU A 185 12.45 -6.08 3.47
N LYS A 186 11.74 -5.39 4.37
CA LYS A 186 11.85 -3.92 4.49
C LYS A 186 13.35 -3.65 4.42
N PRO A 187 13.87 -2.79 3.50
CA PRO A 187 15.30 -2.70 3.23
C PRO A 187 16.02 -2.72 4.57
N GLU A 188 16.83 -3.76 4.77
CA GLU A 188 17.43 -4.13 6.05
C GLU A 188 17.85 -2.83 6.73
N ARG A 189 17.14 -2.44 7.80
CA ARG A 189 17.41 -1.15 8.46
C ARG A 189 18.85 -1.24 8.90
N LYS A 190 19.74 -0.49 8.23
CA LYS A 190 21.17 -0.58 8.51
C LYS A 190 21.38 -0.36 10.01
N THR A 191 22.18 -1.22 10.62
CA THR A 191 22.61 -1.01 12.00
C THR A 191 23.54 0.18 12.02
N ILE A 192 23.15 1.23 12.73
CA ILE A 192 24.02 2.39 12.91
C ILE A 192 25.11 2.01 13.93
N THR A 193 26.35 2.42 13.65
CA THR A 193 27.49 2.20 14.55
C THR A 193 27.85 3.48 15.29
N LEU A 194 28.67 3.38 16.33
CA LEU A 194 29.23 4.56 17.01
C LEU A 194 30.02 5.46 16.04
N ALA A 195 30.63 4.90 14.99
CA ALA A 195 31.36 5.68 13.99
C ALA A 195 30.42 6.56 13.14
N ASP A 196 29.19 6.12 12.93
CA ASP A 196 28.17 6.86 12.16
C ASP A 196 27.60 8.04 12.95
N LEU A 197 27.70 8.01 14.29
CA LEU A 197 27.30 9.13 15.16
C LEU A 197 28.14 10.38 14.93
N LYS A 198 29.33 10.29 14.32
CA LYS A 198 30.18 11.45 14.00
C LYS A 198 29.46 12.56 13.25
N ARG A 199 28.47 12.21 12.43
CA ARG A 199 27.64 13.17 11.68
C ARG A 199 26.71 14.01 12.56
N TYR A 200 26.50 13.57 13.80
CA TYR A 200 25.62 14.19 14.79
C TYR A 200 26.41 14.85 15.92
N THR A 201 27.75 14.73 15.94
CA THR A 201 28.63 15.29 16.97
C THR A 201 29.44 16.51 16.52
N THR A 202 29.44 16.85 15.22
CA THR A 202 30.29 17.91 14.68
C THR A 202 29.44 19.04 14.12
N ASP A 203 29.68 20.25 14.64
CA ASP A 203 29.04 21.47 14.17
C ASP A 203 29.51 21.80 12.74
N LYS A 204 28.61 22.36 11.93
CA LYS A 204 28.99 22.84 10.60
C LYS A 204 29.57 24.24 10.74
N VAL A 205 30.74 24.45 10.16
CA VAL A 205 31.41 25.74 10.05
C VAL A 205 31.46 26.22 8.60
N ASP A 206 31.53 27.53 8.40
CA ASP A 206 31.83 28.12 7.09
C ASP A 206 33.35 28.11 6.78
N ALA A 207 33.73 28.73 5.66
CA ALA A 207 35.12 28.81 5.21
C ALA A 207 36.05 29.57 6.17
N ASP A 208 35.47 30.43 7.02
CA ASP A 208 36.18 31.28 7.97
C ASP A 208 36.19 30.67 9.39
N GLY A 209 35.61 29.47 9.55
CA GLY A 209 35.57 28.72 10.81
C GLY A 209 34.43 29.13 11.75
N VAL A 210 33.46 29.91 11.29
CA VAL A 210 32.29 30.32 12.08
C VAL A 210 31.24 29.21 12.05
N VAL A 211 30.71 28.84 13.22
CA VAL A 211 29.65 27.83 13.33
C VAL A 211 28.36 28.36 12.71
N ILE A 212 27.94 27.73 11.61
CA ILE A 212 26.69 28.04 10.88
C ILE A 212 25.55 27.09 11.22
N LYS A 213 25.83 25.93 11.82
CA LYS A 213 24.81 25.00 12.30
C LYS A 213 25.33 24.10 13.42
N LEU A 214 24.63 24.10 14.56
CA LEU A 214 24.91 23.19 15.67
C LEU A 214 24.56 21.74 15.32
N SER A 215 25.39 20.83 15.81
CA SER A 215 25.18 19.40 15.75
C SER A 215 24.13 18.95 16.76
N ALA A 216 23.59 17.74 16.59
CA ALA A 216 22.60 17.22 17.52
C ALA A 216 23.19 17.03 18.93
N LYS A 217 24.46 16.64 19.04
CA LYS A 217 25.19 16.59 20.31
C LYS A 217 25.22 17.97 20.99
N SER A 218 25.63 19.01 20.26
CA SER A 218 25.71 20.38 20.80
C SER A 218 24.34 20.93 21.23
N LEU A 219 23.26 20.58 20.51
CA LEU A 219 21.89 20.96 20.87
C LEU A 219 21.39 20.23 22.11
N ILE A 220 21.73 18.94 22.24
CA ILE A 220 21.38 18.11 23.40
C ILE A 220 22.14 18.58 24.66
N GLU A 221 23.44 18.88 24.54
CA GLU A 221 24.27 19.40 25.64
C GLU A 221 23.77 20.77 26.13
N LYS A 222 23.27 21.61 25.21
CA LYS A 222 22.67 22.91 25.53
C LYS A 222 21.22 22.80 26.03
N GLN A 223 20.66 21.59 26.13
CA GLN A 223 19.27 21.33 26.51
C GLN A 223 18.23 21.97 25.56
N GLU A 224 18.63 22.29 24.32
CA GLU A 224 17.73 22.78 23.27
C GLU A 224 17.01 21.62 22.55
N GLU A 225 17.60 20.41 22.59
CA GLU A 225 16.99 19.15 22.16
C GLU A 225 17.19 18.05 23.23
N SER A 226 16.43 16.96 23.14
CA SER A 226 16.60 15.78 24.01
C SER A 226 17.23 14.62 23.26
N ALA A 227 18.02 13.80 23.97
CA ALA A 227 18.56 12.54 23.44
C ALA A 227 17.43 11.63 22.94
N LYS A 228 16.28 11.64 23.62
CA LYS A 228 15.10 10.87 23.21
C LYS A 228 14.62 11.23 21.80
N ASN A 229 14.54 12.51 21.47
CA ASN A 229 14.10 12.96 20.14
C ASN A 229 15.04 12.47 19.03
N LEU A 230 16.35 12.50 19.28
CA LEU A 230 17.34 11.99 18.34
C LEU A 230 17.25 10.46 18.20
N ILE A 231 17.07 9.74 19.31
CA ILE A 231 16.88 8.28 19.32
C ILE A 231 15.64 7.89 18.53
N ASP A 232 14.51 8.55 18.74
CA ASP A 232 13.26 8.28 18.02
C ASP A 232 13.41 8.56 16.52
N PHE A 233 14.09 9.66 16.16
CA PHE A 233 14.41 9.99 14.77
C PHE A 233 15.30 8.94 14.10
N LEU A 234 16.32 8.45 14.80
CA LEU A 234 17.23 7.42 14.29
C LEU A 234 16.54 6.06 14.24
N ALA A 235 15.71 5.70 15.22
CA ALA A 235 14.98 4.43 15.28
C ALA A 235 13.91 4.29 14.20
N ALA A 236 13.44 5.41 13.63
CA ALA A 236 12.62 5.40 12.43
C ALA A 236 13.39 4.88 11.20
N LYS A 237 14.72 5.07 11.15
CA LYS A 237 15.58 4.87 9.97
C LYS A 237 16.58 3.72 10.09
N TYR A 238 17.05 3.39 11.30
CA TYR A 238 18.14 2.46 11.58
C TYR A 238 17.77 1.44 12.66
N ILE A 239 18.56 0.37 12.79
CA ILE A 239 18.62 -0.47 13.99
C ILE A 239 19.65 0.17 14.93
N LEU A 240 19.27 0.44 16.18
CA LEU A 240 20.15 1.07 17.16
C LEU A 240 20.63 0.04 18.18
N PRO A 241 21.93 -0.31 18.19
CA PRO A 241 22.53 -1.08 19.27
C PRO A 241 22.43 -0.35 20.61
N GLU A 242 22.39 -1.11 21.70
CA GLU A 242 22.35 -0.55 23.07
C GLU A 242 23.52 0.42 23.34
N ALA A 243 24.70 0.15 22.77
CA ALA A 243 25.86 1.04 22.87
C ALA A 243 25.62 2.42 22.24
N VAL A 244 24.91 2.47 21.09
CA VAL A 244 24.57 3.73 20.40
C VAL A 244 23.53 4.51 21.21
N ILE A 245 22.54 3.80 21.78
CA ILE A 245 21.52 4.42 22.63
C ILE A 245 22.17 5.02 23.88
N LYS A 246 23.06 4.27 24.54
CA LYS A 246 23.80 4.74 25.72
C LYS A 246 24.70 5.93 25.41
N GLU A 247 25.33 5.95 24.24
CA GLU A 247 26.15 7.07 23.78
C GLU A 247 25.30 8.34 23.55
N ILE A 248 24.16 8.25 22.86
CA ILE A 248 23.30 9.42 22.67
C ILE A 248 22.72 9.91 24.01
N GLN A 249 22.37 9.00 24.91
CA GLN A 249 21.91 9.33 26.26
C GLN A 249 23.02 9.90 27.17
N SER A 250 24.30 9.69 26.85
CA SER A 250 25.39 10.31 27.62
C SER A 250 25.49 11.80 27.32
N TRP A 251 25.07 12.27 26.14
CA TRP A 251 25.14 13.69 25.75
C TRP A 251 24.20 14.60 26.56
N GLU A 252 23.11 14.06 27.14
CA GLU A 252 22.26 14.80 28.11
C GLU A 252 22.96 14.97 29.46
N ARG A 253 23.86 14.05 29.79
CA ARG A 253 24.72 14.11 30.96
C ARG A 253 26.05 14.69 30.50
N GLY A 254 26.03 15.96 30.08
CA GLY A 254 27.23 16.67 29.65
C GLY A 254 28.42 16.31 30.54
N ASP A 255 29.54 15.98 29.91
CA ASP A 255 30.76 15.51 30.57
C ASP A 255 30.98 16.28 31.88
N LEU A 256 30.66 15.64 33.00
CA LEU A 256 31.19 16.02 34.30
C LEU A 256 32.65 15.54 34.33
N GLN A 257 33.50 16.26 33.61
CA GLN A 257 34.94 16.33 33.84
C GLN A 257 35.40 17.79 33.79
#